data_AF-A0A0R3RAM6-F1
#
_entry.id   AF-A0A0R3RAM6-F1
#
_cell.length_a   1.000
_cell.length_b   1.000
_cell.length_c   1.000
_cell.angle_alpha   90.00
_cell.angle_beta   90.00
_cell.angle_gamma   90.00
#
_symmetry.space_group_name_H-M   'P 1'
#
loop_
_entity.id
_entity.type
_entity.pdbx_description
1 polymer ?
#
loop_
_entity_poly.entity_id
_entity_poly.type
_entity_poly.pdbx_seq_one_letter_code
_entity_poly.pdbx_strand_id
1 'polypeptide(L)'
;MCSVTCGRGIRTREVTCQKGRRTHLSDMECGKLPKPLENSMCMTISCPAYHWTATPWSKCNDPCKKSDQHRRVYCVSNLGKRAAPKMCSNETAPEMTRSCPVTDCLYHWVPGPWSTVWL
;
A
#
# COMPACT_ATOMS: atom_id res chain seq x y z
N MET A 1 -25.31 -10.21 9.03
CA MET A 1 -24.32 -9.30 8.42
C MET A 1 -23.05 -10.10 8.09
N CYS A 2 -22.26 -9.72 7.08
CA CYS A 2 -20.99 -10.39 6.80
C CYS A 2 -19.90 -9.82 7.72
N SER A 3 -18.95 -10.64 8.15
CA SER A 3 -17.84 -10.25 9.05
C SER A 3 -16.81 -9.32 8.39
N VAL A 4 -16.88 -9.18 7.07
CA VAL A 4 -15.99 -8.34 6.26
C VAL A 4 -16.80 -7.40 5.38
N THR A 5 -16.19 -6.28 5.01
CA THR A 5 -16.74 -5.31 4.06
C THR A 5 -16.27 -5.55 2.62
N CYS A 6 -15.21 -6.33 2.44
CA CYS A 6 -14.71 -6.77 1.14
C CYS A 6 -14.21 -8.22 1.19
N GLY A 7 -14.22 -8.91 0.05
CA GLY A 7 -13.74 -10.28 -0.08
C GLY A 7 -14.64 -11.31 0.59
N ARG A 8 -14.00 -12.38 1.07
CA ARG A 8 -14.65 -13.54 1.70
C ARG A 8 -14.71 -13.35 3.21
N GLY A 9 -15.87 -13.59 3.80
CA GLY A 9 -16.06 -13.60 5.25
C GLY A 9 -17.10 -14.61 5.69
N ILE A 10 -17.57 -14.43 6.92
CA ILE A 10 -18.55 -15.31 7.58
C ILE A 10 -19.73 -14.45 8.02
N ARG A 11 -20.95 -14.94 7.83
CA ARG A 11 -22.15 -14.39 8.45
C ARG A 11 -22.65 -15.36 9.52
N THR A 12 -23.04 -14.80 10.65
CA THR A 12 -23.59 -15.54 11.79
C THR A 12 -25.04 -15.15 12.01
N ARG A 13 -25.85 -16.14 12.41
CA ARG A 13 -27.22 -15.95 12.88
C ARG A 13 -27.37 -16.62 14.23
N GLU A 14 -28.27 -16.14 15.07
CA GLU A 14 -28.61 -16.84 16.29
C GLU A 14 -29.49 -18.06 15.97
N VAL A 15 -29.24 -19.18 16.64
CA VAL A 15 -30.04 -20.40 16.54
C VAL A 15 -30.45 -20.81 17.95
N THR A 16 -31.74 -20.66 18.27
CA THR A 16 -32.29 -20.97 19.59
C THR A 16 -33.32 -22.08 19.51
N CYS A 17 -33.40 -22.90 20.56
CA CYS A 17 -34.47 -23.87 20.73
C CYS A 17 -35.77 -23.17 21.18
N GLN A 18 -36.88 -23.42 20.48
CA GLN A 18 -38.17 -22.79 20.79
C GLN A 18 -39.33 -23.80 20.70
N LYS A 19 -40.27 -23.71 21.65
CA LYS A 19 -41.56 -24.41 21.62
C LYS A 19 -42.68 -23.41 21.33
N GLY A 20 -43.43 -23.64 20.25
CA GLY A 20 -44.41 -22.67 19.76
C GLY A 20 -43.75 -21.37 19.28
N ARG A 21 -44.42 -20.22 19.43
CA ARG A 21 -43.90 -18.91 18.94
C ARG A 21 -43.21 -18.04 20.00
N ARG A 22 -43.23 -18.42 21.28
CA ARG A 22 -42.80 -17.52 22.38
C ARG A 22 -41.94 -18.16 23.47
N THR A 23 -41.84 -19.49 23.53
CA THR A 23 -41.13 -20.16 24.65
C THR A 23 -39.75 -20.61 24.22
N HIS A 24 -38.72 -19.84 24.60
CA HIS A 24 -37.33 -20.25 24.43
C HIS A 24 -36.97 -21.33 25.46
N LEU A 25 -36.20 -22.31 25.02
CA LEU A 25 -35.80 -23.48 25.80
C LEU A 25 -34.28 -23.66 25.76
N SER A 26 -33.77 -24.53 26.62
CA SER A 26 -32.40 -25.02 26.53
C SER A 26 -32.19 -25.77 25.21
N ASP A 27 -31.01 -25.63 24.61
CA ASP A 27 -30.62 -26.37 23.41
C ASP A 27 -30.76 -27.89 23.57
N MET A 28 -30.68 -28.41 24.80
CA MET A 28 -30.86 -29.83 25.11
C MET A 28 -32.24 -30.36 24.72
N GLU A 29 -33.30 -29.54 24.82
CA GLU A 29 -34.67 -29.93 24.42
C GLU A 29 -34.77 -30.19 22.92
N CYS A 30 -33.98 -29.47 22.11
CA CYS A 30 -33.88 -29.67 20.67
C CYS A 30 -32.75 -30.65 20.28
N GLY A 31 -32.03 -31.25 21.23
CA GLY A 31 -30.78 -31.97 20.98
C GLY A 31 -30.88 -33.22 20.09
N LYS A 32 -32.10 -33.76 19.89
CA LYS A 32 -32.36 -34.87 18.97
C LYS A 32 -32.65 -34.42 17.53
N LEU A 33 -32.82 -33.11 17.31
CA LEU A 33 -33.09 -32.52 16.01
C LEU A 33 -31.80 -31.99 15.37
N PRO A 34 -31.70 -31.96 14.03
CA PRO A 34 -30.57 -31.36 13.36
C PRO A 34 -30.54 -29.85 13.65
N LYS A 35 -29.53 -29.38 14.39
CA LYS A 35 -29.33 -27.95 14.65
C LYS A 35 -28.95 -27.24 13.34
N PRO A 36 -29.69 -26.19 12.94
CA PRO A 36 -29.32 -25.41 11.76
C PRO A 36 -27.92 -24.82 11.90
N LEU A 37 -27.20 -24.67 10.77
CA LEU A 37 -25.91 -24.00 10.76
C LEU A 37 -26.04 -22.56 11.27
N GLU A 38 -25.23 -22.22 12.27
CA GLU A 38 -25.16 -20.88 12.85
C GLU A 38 -24.32 -19.93 11.99
N ASN A 39 -23.37 -20.50 11.24
CA ASN A 39 -22.43 -19.77 10.39
C ASN A 39 -22.58 -20.19 8.92
N SER A 40 -22.42 -19.23 8.03
CA SER A 40 -22.42 -19.44 6.58
C SER A 40 -21.40 -18.52 5.92
N MET A 41 -20.73 -18.99 4.87
CA MET A 41 -19.79 -18.15 4.11
C MET A 41 -20.56 -17.02 3.41
N CYS A 42 -19.95 -15.84 3.35
CA CYS A 42 -20.43 -14.71 2.55
C CYS A 42 -19.31 -14.16 1.68
N MET A 43 -19.69 -13.66 0.51
CA MET A 43 -18.82 -12.91 -0.39
C MET A 43 -19.38 -11.50 -0.53
N THR A 44 -18.48 -10.53 -0.50
CA THR A 44 -18.76 -9.10 -0.68
C THR A 44 -17.98 -8.58 -1.89
N ILE A 45 -17.94 -7.26 -2.11
CA ILE A 45 -17.14 -6.66 -3.17
C ILE A 45 -15.66 -7.06 -3.05
N SER A 46 -14.93 -7.13 -4.15
CA SER A 46 -13.49 -7.43 -4.11
C SER A 46 -12.73 -6.43 -3.23
N CYS A 47 -11.78 -6.92 -2.44
CA CYS A 47 -10.93 -6.04 -1.65
C CYS A 47 -10.06 -5.17 -2.57
N PRO A 48 -9.84 -3.89 -2.21
CA PRO A 48 -8.92 -3.05 -2.96
C PRO A 48 -7.53 -3.70 -3.00
N ALA A 49 -6.94 -3.72 -4.18
CA ALA A 49 -5.54 -4.10 -4.36
C ALA A 49 -4.69 -2.83 -4.24
N TYR A 50 -3.49 -2.96 -3.68
CA TYR A 50 -2.59 -1.84 -3.44
C TYR A 50 -1.26 -2.09 -4.13
N HIS A 51 -0.68 -1.03 -4.71
CA HIS A 51 0.60 -1.08 -5.39
C HIS A 51 1.35 0.23 -5.23
N TRP A 52 2.66 0.19 -5.40
CA TRP A 52 3.49 1.39 -5.42
C TRP A 52 3.40 2.12 -6.75
N THR A 53 3.25 3.44 -6.69
CA THR A 53 3.43 4.34 -7.84
C THR A 53 4.51 5.36 -7.54
N ALA A 54 5.24 5.77 -8.58
CA ALA A 54 6.30 6.76 -8.47
C ALA A 54 6.09 7.87 -9.49
N THR A 55 6.34 9.11 -9.09
CA THR A 55 6.36 10.23 -10.04
C THR A 55 7.58 10.12 -10.95
N PRO A 56 7.62 10.86 -12.07
CA PRO A 56 8.86 11.10 -12.79
C PRO A 56 9.95 11.63 -11.85
N TRP A 57 11.20 11.34 -12.20
CA TRP A 57 12.37 11.88 -11.52
C TRP A 57 12.52 13.37 -11.77
N SER A 58 13.04 14.10 -10.78
CA SER A 58 13.50 15.46 -10.98
C SER A 58 14.64 15.49 -11.99
N LYS A 59 14.82 16.63 -12.66
CA LYS A 59 15.94 16.80 -13.59
C LYS A 59 17.27 16.89 -12.83
N CYS A 60 18.32 16.40 -13.46
CA CYS A 60 19.70 16.72 -13.07
C CYS A 60 20.04 18.10 -13.66
N ASN A 61 20.57 19.00 -12.84
CA ASN A 61 20.85 20.37 -13.27
C ASN A 61 22.20 20.50 -13.99
N ASP A 62 23.24 19.86 -13.44
CA ASP A 62 24.62 19.95 -13.94
C ASP A 62 25.13 18.53 -14.25
N PRO A 63 25.40 18.19 -15.52
CA PRO A 63 25.84 16.86 -15.93
C PRO A 63 27.30 16.55 -15.57
N CYS A 64 28.05 17.52 -15.07
CA CYS A 64 29.43 17.32 -14.61
C CYS A 64 29.55 17.29 -13.07
N LYS A 65 28.54 17.78 -12.36
CA LYS A 65 28.51 17.76 -10.90
C LYS A 65 27.81 16.52 -10.36
N LYS A 66 28.43 15.84 -9.40
CA LYS A 66 27.76 14.80 -8.62
C LYS A 66 26.57 15.41 -7.86
N SER A 67 25.39 14.93 -8.17
CA SER A 67 24.14 15.29 -7.50
C SER A 67 23.16 14.12 -7.52
N ASP A 68 22.10 14.22 -6.73
CA ASP A 68 20.99 13.29 -6.76
C ASP A 68 19.76 13.89 -7.41
N GLN A 69 18.94 13.02 -7.98
CA GLN A 69 17.58 13.33 -8.43
C GLN A 69 16.57 12.61 -7.53
N HIS A 70 15.43 13.25 -7.32
CA HIS A 70 14.40 12.80 -6.39
C HIS A 70 13.09 12.54 -7.12
N ARG A 71 12.29 11.63 -6.59
CA ARG A 71 10.89 11.45 -6.98
C ARG A 71 10.04 11.15 -5.76
N ARG A 72 8.73 11.28 -5.91
CA ARG A 72 7.78 10.92 -4.85
C ARG A 72 7.24 9.53 -5.12
N VAL A 73 7.09 8.75 -4.06
CA VAL A 73 6.58 7.37 -4.10
C VAL A 73 5.35 7.29 -3.19
N TYR A 74 4.28 6.71 -3.70
CA TYR A 74 3.00 6.61 -3.01
C TYR A 74 2.45 5.19 -3.11
N CYS A 75 1.84 4.70 -2.03
CA CYS A 75 0.98 3.53 -2.09
C CYS A 75 -0.40 3.97 -2.58
N VAL A 76 -0.92 3.32 -3.61
CA VAL A 76 -2.22 3.63 -4.20
C VAL A 76 -3.07 2.38 -4.34
N SER A 77 -4.37 2.52 -4.14
CA SER A 77 -5.30 1.43 -4.46
C SER A 77 -5.54 1.35 -5.96
N ASN A 78 -6.01 0.20 -6.44
CA ASN A 78 -6.52 0.00 -7.79
C ASN A 78 -7.70 0.92 -8.16
N LEU A 79 -8.27 1.63 -7.17
CA LEU A 79 -9.29 2.65 -7.36
C LEU A 79 -8.70 4.07 -7.48
N GLY A 80 -7.37 4.20 -7.59
CA GLY A 80 -6.66 5.48 -7.74
C GLY A 80 -6.55 6.31 -6.47
N LYS A 81 -6.91 5.77 -5.29
CA LYS A 81 -6.85 6.50 -4.02
C LYS A 81 -5.51 6.28 -3.33
N ARG A 82 -4.90 7.35 -2.81
CA ARG A 82 -3.71 7.24 -1.95
C ARG A 82 -4.04 6.50 -0.67
N ALA A 83 -3.12 5.63 -0.25
CA ALA A 83 -3.22 4.80 0.94
C ALA A 83 -1.96 4.91 1.80
N ALA A 84 -2.03 4.38 3.02
CA ALA A 84 -0.87 4.30 3.89
C ALA A 84 0.19 3.34 3.30
N PRO A 85 1.49 3.62 3.45
CA PRO A 85 2.60 2.76 3.00
C PRO A 85 2.45 1.29 3.35
N LYS A 86 1.92 0.99 4.54
CA LYS A 86 1.71 -0.37 5.04
C LYS A 86 0.77 -1.21 4.16
N MET A 87 -0.11 -0.59 3.38
CA MET A 87 -1.01 -1.33 2.49
C MET A 87 -0.29 -1.96 1.30
N CYS A 88 0.90 -1.45 0.95
CA CYS A 88 1.76 -1.96 -0.10
C CYS A 88 2.96 -2.75 0.47
N SER A 89 2.87 -3.26 1.71
CA SER A 89 4.00 -3.93 2.38
C SER A 89 4.39 -5.28 1.76
N ASN A 90 3.54 -5.83 0.89
CA ASN A 90 3.82 -7.02 0.10
C ASN A 90 4.78 -6.75 -1.08
N GLU A 91 5.01 -5.48 -1.41
CA GLU A 91 5.88 -5.05 -2.50
C GLU A 91 6.99 -4.14 -1.97
N THR A 92 8.19 -4.26 -2.55
CA THR A 92 9.31 -3.37 -2.23
C THR A 92 9.01 -1.97 -2.76
N ALA A 93 9.11 -0.97 -1.89
CA ALA A 93 8.93 0.43 -2.30
C ALA A 93 10.01 0.84 -3.32
N PRO A 94 9.63 1.50 -4.42
CA PRO A 94 10.58 2.08 -5.35
C PRO A 94 11.50 3.10 -4.68
N GLU A 95 12.73 3.24 -5.19
CA GLU A 95 13.67 4.25 -4.69
C GLU A 95 13.12 5.67 -4.82
N MET A 96 13.32 6.51 -3.82
CA MET A 96 12.92 7.93 -3.86
C MET A 96 14.05 8.85 -4.30
N THR A 97 15.29 8.36 -4.26
CA THR A 97 16.51 9.09 -4.57
C THR A 97 17.42 8.20 -5.40
N ARG A 98 18.02 8.75 -6.46
CA ARG A 98 19.09 8.09 -7.21
C ARG A 98 20.11 9.12 -7.68
N SER A 99 21.33 8.69 -7.94
CA SER A 99 22.37 9.60 -8.43
C SER A 99 22.13 10.02 -9.89
N CYS A 100 22.56 11.24 -10.20
CA CYS A 100 22.59 11.76 -11.56
C CYS A 100 23.72 11.14 -12.38
N PRO A 101 23.49 10.80 -13.66
CA PRO A 101 24.57 10.41 -14.57
C PRO A 101 25.56 11.57 -14.76
N VAL A 102 26.85 11.23 -14.79
CA VAL A 102 27.93 12.19 -15.08
C VAL A 102 28.54 11.80 -16.42
N THR A 103 28.33 12.59 -17.47
CA THR A 103 28.69 12.20 -18.85
C THR A 103 29.43 13.26 -19.67
N ASP A 104 29.35 14.56 -19.32
CA ASP A 104 29.83 15.66 -20.19
C ASP A 104 30.65 16.71 -19.42
N CYS A 105 31.73 16.28 -18.79
CA CYS A 105 32.65 17.19 -18.10
C CYS A 105 33.64 17.84 -19.08
N LEU A 106 33.48 19.14 -19.35
CA LEU A 106 34.44 19.92 -20.12
C LEU A 106 35.51 20.53 -19.22
N TYR A 107 36.76 20.12 -19.44
CA TYR A 107 37.92 20.74 -18.83
C TYR A 107 38.26 22.05 -19.55
N HIS A 108 38.49 23.12 -18.79
CA HIS A 108 38.98 24.38 -19.33
C HIS A 108 40.03 24.99 -18.40
N TRP A 109 40.98 25.70 -18.99
CA TRP A 109 42.00 26.43 -18.25
C TRP A 109 41.39 27.69 -17.64
N VAL A 110 41.64 27.89 -16.34
CA VAL A 110 41.29 29.12 -15.64
C VAL A 110 42.61 29.82 -15.28
N PRO A 111 42.92 31.00 -15.82
CA PRO A 111 44.16 31.70 -15.48
C PRO A 111 44.14 32.12 -14.01
N GLY A 112 45.27 31.94 -13.33
CA GLY A 112 45.48 32.48 -11.99
C GLY A 112 45.74 33.99 -11.99
N PRO A 113 45.77 34.63 -10.82
CA PRO A 113 46.18 36.03 -10.71
C PRO A 113 47.64 36.22 -11.15
N TRP A 114 47.94 37.36 -11.77
CA TRP A 114 49.30 37.74 -12.14
C TRP A 114 50.14 38.04 -10.89
N SER A 115 51.37 37.52 -10.82
CA SER A 115 52.35 37.91 -9.80
C SER A 115 53.31 38.96 -10.36
N THR A 116 53.56 40.01 -9.58
CA THR A 116 54.63 40.98 -9.88
C THR A 116 55.93 40.47 -9.28
N VAL A 117 56.90 40.14 -10.13
CA VAL A 117 58.27 39.87 -9.71
C VAL A 117 59.06 41.17 -9.88
N TRP A 118 59.63 41.69 -8.80
CA TRP A 118 60.59 42.79 -8.88
C TRP A 118 61.97 42.19 -9.16
N LEU A 119 62.59 42.60 -10.28
CA LEU A 119 63.98 42.26 -10.63
C LEU A 119 64.96 43.25 -9.97
#